data_AF-A0A3D1GRS0-F1
#
_entry.id   AF-A0A3D1GRS0-F1
#
_cell.length_a   1.000
_cell.length_b   1.000
_cell.length_c   1.000
_cell.angle_alpha   90.00
_cell.angle_beta   90.00
_cell.angle_gamma   90.00
#
_symmetry.space_group_name_H-M   'P 1'
#
loop_
_entity.id
_entity.type
_entity.pdbx_description
1 polymer ?
#
loop_
_entity_poly.entity_id
_entity_poly.type
_entity_poly.pdbx_seq_one_letter_code
_entity_poly.pdbx_strand_id
1 'polypeptide(L)'
;MGQTSHSAQTRQSATRPEQMPNPDGQADNRLRITCQAGGLMNLRTKDDISDIMRRYFGTTLPERPNSFTRSGERRAVWLGPDESLLICSDHEAGELHRILSTQMDGRHFALSVISDALSVYSLTGPCIREVLAKGCALDLHKTVFTQSMCAQTTLDRAAVTLICEGEDEIRLICRRSFGDYVETWLKDAATEFGYEVR
;
A
#
# COMPACT_ATOMS: atom_id res chain seq x y z
N MET A 1 -33.14 -16.92 -30.90
CA MET A 1 -33.50 -16.11 -29.72
C MET A 1 -32.82 -16.70 -28.49
N GLY A 2 -31.57 -16.34 -28.25
CA GLY A 2 -30.84 -16.73 -27.05
C GLY A 2 -30.78 -15.52 -26.11
N GLN A 3 -31.50 -15.59 -24.99
CA GLN A 3 -31.46 -14.57 -23.96
C GLN A 3 -30.13 -14.65 -23.22
N THR A 4 -29.28 -13.64 -23.37
CA THR A 4 -28.16 -13.40 -22.47
C THR A 4 -28.69 -12.78 -21.18
N SER A 5 -28.69 -13.56 -20.11
CA SER A 5 -28.95 -13.09 -18.76
C SER A 5 -27.78 -12.22 -18.29
N HIS A 6 -27.97 -10.90 -18.29
CA HIS A 6 -27.06 -10.00 -17.58
C HIS A 6 -27.24 -10.18 -16.08
N SER A 7 -26.25 -10.76 -15.40
CA SER A 7 -26.22 -10.77 -13.95
C SER A 7 -25.92 -9.36 -13.44
N ALA A 8 -26.68 -8.90 -12.45
CA ALA A 8 -26.56 -7.57 -11.85
C ALA A 8 -25.30 -7.39 -10.97
N GLN A 9 -24.25 -8.18 -11.20
CA GLN A 9 -22.97 -8.18 -10.47
C GLN A 9 -21.76 -7.96 -11.37
N THR A 10 -21.95 -7.56 -12.63
CA THR A 10 -20.83 -7.14 -13.47
C THR A 10 -20.28 -5.81 -12.95
N ARG A 11 -19.06 -5.85 -12.39
CA ARG A 11 -18.33 -4.67 -11.90
C ARG A 11 -18.22 -3.63 -13.03
N GLN A 12 -18.47 -2.34 -12.76
CA GLN A 12 -18.21 -1.29 -13.76
C GLN A 12 -16.71 -1.11 -14.06
N SER A 13 -15.83 -1.54 -13.15
CA SER A 13 -14.39 -1.68 -13.39
C SER A 13 -14.02 -2.75 -14.43
N ALA A 14 -14.96 -3.63 -14.81
CA ALA A 14 -14.74 -4.73 -15.75
C ALA A 14 -14.67 -4.30 -17.24
N THR A 15 -14.55 -3.01 -17.53
CA THR A 15 -14.50 -2.52 -18.92
C THR A 15 -13.09 -2.45 -19.50
N ARG A 16 -12.04 -2.41 -18.66
CA ARG A 16 -10.64 -2.37 -19.11
C ARG A 16 -9.98 -3.75 -19.00
N PRO A 17 -9.13 -4.15 -19.97
CA PRO A 17 -8.42 -5.41 -19.91
C PRO A 17 -7.41 -5.41 -18.76
N GLU A 18 -7.02 -6.60 -18.27
CA GLU A 18 -5.99 -6.75 -17.22
C GLU A 18 -4.57 -6.43 -17.72
N GLN A 19 -4.39 -6.40 -19.04
CA GLN A 19 -3.13 -6.04 -19.66
C GLN A 19 -3.36 -5.08 -20.82
N MET A 20 -2.51 -4.07 -20.89
CA MET A 20 -2.40 -3.17 -22.03
C MET A 20 -0.92 -3.06 -22.41
N PRO A 21 -0.52 -3.42 -23.65
CA PRO A 21 0.85 -3.22 -24.09
C PRO A 21 1.17 -1.72 -24.14
N ASN A 22 2.45 -1.38 -24.01
CA ASN A 22 2.90 -0.01 -24.24
C ASN A 22 2.58 0.38 -25.70
N PRO A 23 1.81 1.48 -25.94
CA PRO A 23 1.45 1.91 -27.29
C PRO A 23 2.64 2.20 -28.22
N ASP A 24 3.76 2.64 -27.66
CA ASP A 24 5.00 2.93 -28.39
C ASP A 24 5.90 1.70 -28.58
N GLY A 25 5.43 0.51 -28.17
CA GLY A 25 6.15 -0.76 -28.33
C GLY A 25 7.27 -0.99 -27.31
N GLN A 26 7.46 -0.10 -26.35
CA GLN A 26 8.50 -0.22 -25.32
C GLN A 26 8.05 -1.14 -24.17
N ALA A 27 8.43 -2.42 -24.24
CA ALA A 27 7.96 -3.43 -23.29
C ALA A 27 8.38 -3.15 -21.82
N ASP A 28 9.51 -2.48 -21.60
CA ASP A 28 10.10 -2.25 -20.27
C ASP A 28 9.47 -1.08 -19.49
N ASN A 29 8.70 -0.22 -20.17
CA ASN A 29 8.13 0.98 -19.56
C ASN A 29 6.72 0.79 -18.97
N ARG A 30 6.29 -0.45 -18.72
CA ARG A 30 4.92 -0.74 -18.26
C ARG A 30 4.78 -0.63 -16.73
N LEU A 31 3.58 -0.23 -16.30
CA LEU A 31 3.18 -0.32 -14.89
C LEU A 31 2.71 -1.74 -14.56
N ARG A 32 3.34 -2.40 -13.58
CA ARG A 32 2.84 -3.65 -13.00
C ARG A 32 2.12 -3.36 -11.69
N ILE A 33 0.88 -3.84 -11.59
CA ILE A 33 0.00 -3.65 -10.45
C ILE A 33 -0.27 -5.03 -9.85
N THR A 34 0.05 -5.22 -8.58
CA THR A 34 -0.30 -6.46 -7.87
C THR A 34 -1.05 -6.11 -6.60
N CYS A 35 -2.28 -6.60 -6.47
CA CYS A 35 -3.03 -6.47 -5.23
C CYS A 35 -2.73 -7.69 -4.35
N GLN A 36 -2.18 -7.46 -3.16
CA GLN A 36 -1.78 -8.53 -2.26
C GLN A 36 -2.58 -8.46 -0.97
N ALA A 37 -3.04 -9.62 -0.48
CA ALA A 37 -3.44 -9.73 0.92
C ALA A 37 -2.21 -9.58 1.81
N GLY A 38 -2.35 -8.89 2.93
CA GLY A 38 -1.28 -8.69 3.90
C GLY A 38 -1.83 -8.57 5.31
N GLY A 39 -0.97 -8.82 6.29
CA GLY A 39 -1.27 -8.58 7.68
C GLY A 39 -1.08 -7.12 8.01
N LEU A 40 -2.16 -6.39 8.31
CA LEU A 40 -2.11 -4.98 8.67
C LEU A 40 -2.61 -4.77 10.09
N MET A 41 -1.84 -4.04 10.90
CA MET A 41 -2.24 -3.64 12.25
C MET A 41 -2.03 -2.15 12.46
N ASN A 42 -3.01 -1.46 13.03
CA ASN A 42 -2.85 -0.11 13.55
C ASN A 42 -2.35 -0.20 14.98
N LEU A 43 -1.20 0.41 15.26
CA LEU A 43 -0.63 0.54 16.59
C LEU A 43 -0.70 1.99 17.01
N ARG A 44 -1.28 2.25 18.17
CA ARG A 44 -1.21 3.55 18.86
C ARG A 44 -0.50 3.40 20.19
N THR A 45 0.55 4.18 20.42
CA THR A 45 1.24 4.26 21.71
C THR A 45 2.12 5.50 21.79
N LYS A 46 2.28 6.04 22.99
CA LYS A 46 3.25 7.10 23.31
C LYS A 46 4.49 6.57 24.03
N ASP A 47 4.44 5.31 24.45
CA ASP A 47 5.50 4.69 25.23
C ASP A 47 6.64 4.25 24.29
N ASP A 48 7.87 4.29 24.79
CA ASP A 48 8.99 3.70 24.06
C ASP A 48 8.90 2.16 24.12
N ILE A 49 8.64 1.57 22.96
CA ILE A 49 8.54 0.12 22.74
C ILE A 49 9.64 -0.40 21.82
N SER A 50 10.74 0.35 21.65
CA SER A 50 11.81 0.03 20.71
C SER A 50 12.36 -1.39 20.90
N ASP A 51 12.58 -1.82 22.14
CA ASP A 51 13.09 -3.16 22.45
C ASP A 51 12.10 -4.27 22.07
N ILE A 52 10.80 -4.07 22.33
CA ILE A 52 9.74 -5.00 21.97
C ILE A 52 9.66 -5.12 20.44
N MET A 53 9.64 -3.99 19.76
CA MET A 53 9.55 -3.94 18.29
C MET A 53 10.78 -4.58 17.63
N ARG A 54 12.01 -4.27 18.08
CA ARG A 54 13.23 -4.93 17.59
C ARG A 54 13.19 -6.44 17.79
N ARG A 55 12.77 -6.90 18.97
CA ARG A 55 12.81 -8.32 19.34
C ARG A 55 11.76 -9.16 18.63
N TYR A 56 10.53 -8.66 18.51
CA TYR A 56 9.39 -9.48 18.05
C TYR A 56 8.94 -9.12 16.64
N PHE A 57 9.03 -7.86 16.24
CA PHE A 57 8.68 -7.42 14.89
C PHE A 57 9.90 -7.39 13.95
N GLY A 58 11.10 -7.16 14.49
CA GLY A 58 12.37 -7.17 13.75
C GLY A 58 12.92 -5.78 13.38
N THR A 59 12.16 -4.72 13.64
CA THR A 59 12.56 -3.33 13.39
C THR A 59 11.91 -2.42 14.43
N THR A 60 12.36 -1.16 14.60
CA THR A 60 11.71 -0.17 15.49
C THR A 60 10.56 0.56 14.81
N LEU A 61 9.78 1.31 15.58
CA LEU A 61 8.91 2.34 15.00
C LEU A 61 9.76 3.44 14.34
N PRO A 62 9.27 4.07 13.27
CA PRO A 62 9.93 5.22 12.67
C PRO A 62 9.96 6.40 13.66
N GLU A 63 11.08 7.10 13.75
CA GLU A 63 11.24 8.27 14.64
C GLU A 63 10.97 9.61 13.93
N ARG A 64 11.00 9.59 12.58
CA ARG A 64 10.80 10.77 11.75
C ARG A 64 9.41 10.73 11.10
N PRO A 65 8.68 11.85 11.06
CA PRO A 65 7.46 11.94 10.27
C PRO A 65 7.68 11.52 8.82
N ASN A 66 6.67 10.89 8.23
CA ASN A 66 6.69 10.48 6.82
C ASN A 66 7.84 9.52 6.47
N SER A 67 8.23 8.67 7.42
CA SER A 67 9.22 7.62 7.23
C SER A 67 8.70 6.26 7.64
N PHE A 68 9.37 5.20 7.18
CA PHE A 68 9.09 3.86 7.63
C PHE A 68 10.38 3.10 7.90
N THR A 69 10.28 2.05 8.70
CA THR A 69 11.37 1.09 8.92
C THR A 69 10.97 -0.28 8.37
N ARG A 70 11.96 -1.14 8.11
CA ARG A 70 11.73 -2.45 7.49
C ARG A 70 12.61 -3.55 8.04
N SER A 71 12.07 -4.77 8.03
CA SER A 71 12.79 -6.02 8.28
C SER A 71 12.17 -7.13 7.44
N GLY A 72 12.87 -7.63 6.43
CA GLY A 72 12.32 -8.59 5.47
C GLY A 72 11.09 -8.02 4.75
N GLU A 73 9.95 -8.69 4.84
CA GLU A 73 8.65 -8.23 4.31
C GLU A 73 7.89 -7.31 5.28
N ARG A 74 8.35 -7.17 6.53
CA ARG A 74 7.65 -6.38 7.55
C ARG A 74 7.99 -4.90 7.42
N ARG A 75 7.00 -4.04 7.65
CA ARG A 75 7.14 -2.57 7.64
C ARG A 75 6.49 -1.98 8.88
N ALA A 76 7.14 -1.00 9.50
CA ALA A 76 6.51 -0.11 10.47
C ALA A 76 6.46 1.29 9.85
N VAL A 77 5.26 1.76 9.55
CA VAL A 77 5.01 2.96 8.72
C VAL A 77 4.44 4.06 9.58
N TRP A 78 5.03 5.26 9.51
CA TRP A 78 4.54 6.42 10.25
C TRP A 78 3.18 6.88 9.74
N LEU A 79 2.21 7.00 10.63
CA LEU A 79 0.92 7.66 10.35
C LEU A 79 0.74 8.93 11.19
N GLY A 80 1.38 9.00 12.37
CA GLY A 80 1.32 10.15 13.25
C GLY A 80 2.26 10.01 14.44
N PRO A 81 2.35 11.04 15.31
CA PRO A 81 3.27 11.07 16.46
C PRO A 81 3.17 9.87 17.41
N ASP A 82 1.97 9.30 17.55
CA ASP A 82 1.68 8.14 18.39
C ASP A 82 0.95 7.04 17.60
N GLU A 83 1.04 7.06 16.26
CA GLU A 83 0.31 6.14 15.39
C GLU A 83 1.20 5.56 14.29
N SER A 84 1.19 4.23 14.18
CA SER A 84 1.93 3.49 13.16
C SER A 84 1.08 2.40 12.52
N LEU A 85 1.31 2.17 11.23
CA LEU A 85 0.79 1.00 10.52
C LEU A 85 1.88 -0.07 10.46
N LEU A 86 1.61 -1.22 11.06
CA LEU A 86 2.45 -2.39 10.96
C LEU A 86 1.96 -3.25 9.80
N ILE A 87 2.87 -3.61 8.90
CA ILE A 87 2.61 -4.48 7.74
C ILE A 87 3.46 -5.73 7.89
N CYS A 88 2.87 -6.89 7.64
CA CYS A 88 3.51 -8.20 7.64
C CYS A 88 2.78 -9.12 6.64
N SER A 89 3.20 -10.39 6.55
CA SER A 89 2.43 -11.37 5.80
C SER A 89 1.11 -11.68 6.52
N ASP A 90 0.08 -12.06 5.77
CA ASP A 90 -1.25 -12.34 6.33
C ASP A 90 -1.21 -13.46 7.40
N HIS A 91 -0.42 -14.51 7.16
CA HIS A 91 -0.27 -15.62 8.10
C HIS A 91 0.48 -15.26 9.40
N GLU A 92 1.27 -14.18 9.40
CA GLU A 92 1.97 -13.72 10.61
C GLU A 92 1.11 -12.80 11.49
N ALA A 93 0.06 -12.20 10.93
CA ALA A 93 -0.68 -11.10 11.58
C ALA A 93 -1.24 -11.48 12.95
N GLY A 94 -1.88 -12.65 13.06
CA GLY A 94 -2.49 -13.11 14.30
C GLY A 94 -1.46 -13.39 15.40
N GLU A 95 -0.34 -14.01 15.05
CA GLU A 95 0.71 -14.32 16.02
C GLU A 95 1.47 -13.07 16.46
N LEU A 96 1.79 -12.16 15.53
CA LEU A 96 2.40 -10.88 15.87
C LEU A 96 1.48 -10.04 16.75
N HIS A 97 0.18 -9.99 16.46
CA HIS A 97 -0.80 -9.30 17.30
C HIS A 97 -0.77 -9.84 18.73
N ARG A 98 -0.82 -11.17 18.89
CA ARG A 98 -0.81 -11.85 20.19
C ARG A 98 0.48 -11.57 20.97
N ILE A 99 1.64 -11.72 20.33
CA ILE A 99 2.95 -11.48 20.94
C ILE A 99 3.05 -10.02 21.38
N LEU A 100 2.83 -9.07 20.46
CA LEU A 100 2.98 -7.65 20.76
C LEU A 100 2.02 -7.21 21.87
N SER A 101 0.77 -7.66 21.83
CA SER A 101 -0.20 -7.37 22.89
C SER A 101 0.23 -7.90 24.26
N THR A 102 0.81 -9.10 24.30
CA THR A 102 1.31 -9.71 25.55
C THR A 102 2.52 -8.96 26.10
N GLN A 103 3.44 -8.55 25.23
CA GLN A 103 4.67 -7.87 25.64
C GLN A 103 4.45 -6.41 26.04
N MET A 104 3.36 -5.81 25.56
CA MET A 104 2.94 -4.47 25.95
C MET A 104 1.89 -4.47 27.07
N ASP A 105 1.61 -5.63 27.70
CA ASP A 105 0.65 -5.71 28.80
C ASP A 105 1.01 -4.74 29.95
N GLY A 106 -0.01 -4.09 30.50
CA GLY A 106 0.15 -3.02 31.49
C GLY A 106 0.63 -1.66 30.95
N ARG A 107 0.93 -1.52 29.65
CA ARG A 107 1.26 -0.24 29.00
C ARG A 107 0.04 0.43 28.38
N HIS A 108 0.15 1.72 28.07
CA HIS A 108 -0.93 2.44 27.38
C HIS A 108 -0.76 2.34 25.85
N PHE A 109 -1.49 1.41 25.24
CA PHE A 109 -1.48 1.19 23.80
C PHE A 109 -2.83 0.74 23.26
N ALA A 110 -3.00 0.84 21.94
CA ALA A 110 -4.04 0.14 21.20
C ALA A 110 -3.41 -0.57 19.99
N LEU A 111 -3.71 -1.87 19.82
CA LEU A 111 -3.25 -2.65 18.67
C LEU A 111 -4.43 -3.34 18.01
N SER A 112 -4.80 -2.92 16.81
CA SER A 112 -5.97 -3.41 16.09
C SER A 112 -5.57 -4.03 14.75
N VAL A 113 -5.98 -5.27 14.51
CA VAL A 113 -5.86 -5.90 13.19
C VAL A 113 -6.87 -5.26 12.26
N ILE A 114 -6.40 -4.75 11.13
CA ILE A 114 -7.19 -4.01 10.14
C ILE A 114 -6.96 -4.52 8.71
N SER A 115 -6.47 -5.75 8.56
CA SER A 115 -6.21 -6.37 7.25
C SER A 115 -7.41 -6.31 6.31
N ASP A 116 -8.61 -6.61 6.81
CA ASP A 116 -9.83 -6.59 5.99
C ASP A 116 -10.33 -5.19 5.61
N ALA A 117 -9.84 -4.15 6.28
CA ALA A 117 -10.28 -2.78 6.06
C ALA A 117 -9.50 -2.08 4.92
N LEU A 118 -8.34 -2.63 4.53
CA LEU A 118 -7.40 -2.00 3.62
C LEU A 118 -7.07 -2.91 2.43
N SER A 119 -6.81 -2.31 1.28
CA SER A 119 -6.21 -2.97 0.12
C SER A 119 -4.78 -2.50 -0.04
N VAL A 120 -3.87 -3.42 -0.38
CA VAL A 120 -2.45 -3.13 -0.57
C VAL A 120 -2.04 -3.47 -2.00
N TYR A 121 -1.59 -2.46 -2.72
CA TYR A 121 -1.10 -2.56 -4.08
C TYR A 121 0.42 -2.42 -4.09
N SER A 122 1.12 -3.37 -4.70
CA SER A 122 2.52 -3.21 -5.10
C SER A 122 2.55 -2.70 -6.54
N LEU A 123 3.14 -1.52 -6.73
CA LEU A 123 3.30 -0.88 -8.03
C LEU A 123 4.79 -0.95 -8.40
N THR A 124 5.11 -1.60 -9.51
CA THR A 124 6.49 -1.69 -10.04
C THR A 124 6.55 -1.21 -11.49
N GLY A 125 7.63 -0.51 -11.87
CA GLY A 125 7.82 -0.01 -13.23
C GLY A 125 8.39 1.42 -13.27
N PRO A 126 9.18 1.76 -14.29
CA PRO A 126 9.84 3.07 -14.36
C PRO A 126 8.87 4.25 -14.50
N CYS A 127 7.64 4.02 -14.99
CA CYS A 127 6.61 5.04 -15.20
C CYS A 127 5.70 5.31 -13.98
N ILE A 128 5.91 4.64 -12.83
CA ILE A 128 4.98 4.76 -11.68
C ILE A 128 4.83 6.22 -11.24
N ARG A 129 5.94 6.97 -11.20
CA ARG A 129 5.94 8.33 -10.67
C ARG A 129 5.14 9.26 -11.59
N GLU A 130 5.29 9.12 -12.89
CA GLU A 130 4.51 9.81 -13.92
C GLU A 130 3.03 9.44 -13.84
N VAL A 131 2.72 8.14 -13.66
CA VAL A 131 1.34 7.68 -13.49
C VAL A 131 0.71 8.30 -12.24
N LEU A 132 1.36 8.20 -11.07
CA LEU A 132 0.83 8.71 -9.81
C LEU A 132 0.72 10.24 -9.81
N ALA A 133 1.63 10.96 -10.47
CA ALA A 133 1.62 12.42 -10.58
C ALA A 133 0.36 12.96 -11.28
N LYS A 134 -0.35 12.14 -12.08
CA LYS A 134 -1.63 12.53 -12.71
C LYS A 134 -2.76 12.74 -11.71
N GLY A 135 -2.67 12.16 -10.51
CA GLY A 135 -3.71 12.23 -9.49
C GLY A 135 -3.21 12.58 -8.10
N CYS A 136 -1.90 12.64 -7.88
CA CYS A 136 -1.31 12.93 -6.59
C CYS A 136 -0.57 14.26 -6.62
N ALA A 137 -0.90 15.16 -5.69
CA ALA A 137 -0.23 16.46 -5.56
C ALA A 137 1.12 16.39 -4.83
N LEU A 138 1.48 15.23 -4.27
CA LEU A 138 2.76 15.03 -3.61
C LEU A 138 3.89 15.12 -4.65
N ASP A 139 5.00 15.77 -4.30
CA ASP A 139 6.20 15.73 -5.13
C ASP A 139 6.82 14.33 -5.08
N LEU A 140 6.55 13.54 -6.13
CA LEU A 140 7.03 12.19 -6.32
C LEU A 140 8.36 12.15 -7.07
N HIS A 141 9.09 13.26 -7.19
CA HIS A 141 10.41 13.23 -7.83
C HIS A 141 11.37 12.31 -7.06
N LYS A 142 12.26 11.60 -7.77
CA LYS A 142 13.17 10.59 -7.20
C LYS A 142 14.10 11.14 -6.12
N THR A 143 14.35 12.45 -6.11
CA THR A 143 15.17 13.13 -5.11
C THR A 143 14.37 13.68 -3.93
N VAL A 144 13.03 13.70 -4.01
CA VAL A 144 12.14 14.27 -2.98
C VAL A 144 11.38 13.17 -2.24
N PHE A 145 10.76 12.24 -2.97
CA PHE A 145 10.12 11.05 -2.38
C PHE A 145 11.02 9.83 -2.58
N THR A 146 11.98 9.70 -1.67
CA THR A 146 13.05 8.71 -1.73
C THR A 146 12.70 7.42 -0.99
N GLN A 147 13.51 6.39 -1.21
CA GLN A 147 13.43 5.13 -0.48
C GLN A 147 13.40 5.38 1.05
N SER A 148 12.56 4.63 1.77
CA SER A 148 12.31 4.78 3.22
C SER A 148 11.36 5.92 3.63
N MET A 149 10.78 6.64 2.67
CA MET A 149 9.72 7.62 2.91
C MET A 149 8.34 7.01 2.71
N CYS A 150 7.38 7.52 3.48
CA CYS A 150 5.97 7.24 3.30
C CYS A 150 5.16 8.54 3.43
N ALA A 151 3.98 8.59 2.85
CA ALA A 151 3.11 9.76 2.99
C ALA A 151 1.65 9.35 2.89
N GLN A 152 0.81 9.96 3.73
CA GLN A 152 -0.63 9.96 3.55
C GLN A 152 -1.00 11.12 2.62
N THR A 153 -1.78 10.83 1.58
CA THR A 153 -2.12 11.78 0.53
C THR A 153 -3.44 11.38 -0.14
N THR A 154 -3.85 12.14 -1.15
CA THR A 154 -4.96 11.81 -2.04
C THR A 154 -4.44 11.39 -3.40
N LEU A 155 -5.06 10.37 -3.99
CA LEU A 155 -4.94 9.99 -5.38
C LEU A 155 -6.30 10.22 -6.06
N ASP A 156 -6.40 11.33 -6.79
CA ASP A 156 -7.66 11.92 -7.27
C ASP A 156 -8.68 12.01 -6.12
N ARG A 157 -9.67 11.11 -6.05
CA ARG A 157 -10.72 11.11 -5.00
C ARG A 157 -10.50 10.12 -3.87
N ALA A 158 -9.42 9.32 -3.89
CA ALA A 158 -9.15 8.31 -2.87
C ALA A 158 -8.07 8.77 -1.89
N ALA A 159 -8.33 8.64 -0.58
CA ALA A 159 -7.28 8.74 0.42
C ALA A 159 -6.39 7.50 0.35
N VAL A 160 -5.07 7.72 0.26
CA VAL A 160 -4.07 6.66 0.11
C VAL A 160 -2.88 6.90 1.05
N THR A 161 -2.18 5.83 1.40
CA THR A 161 -0.83 5.88 1.97
C THR A 161 0.14 5.33 0.93
N LEU A 162 1.15 6.11 0.57
CA LEU A 162 2.23 5.72 -0.33
C LEU A 162 3.47 5.38 0.48
N ILE A 163 4.19 4.32 0.10
CA ILE A 163 5.44 3.87 0.72
C ILE A 163 6.45 3.66 -0.42
N CYS A 164 7.55 4.41 -0.40
CA CYS A 164 8.62 4.27 -1.38
C CYS A 164 9.56 3.13 -1.00
N GLU A 165 9.30 1.94 -1.55
CA GLU A 165 10.09 0.72 -1.32
C GLU A 165 11.41 0.74 -2.10
N GLY A 166 11.41 1.40 -3.27
CA GLY A 166 12.55 1.59 -4.15
C GLY A 166 12.34 2.73 -5.15
N GLU A 167 13.28 2.88 -6.08
CA GLU A 167 13.25 3.95 -7.09
C GLU A 167 11.99 3.86 -7.98
N ASP A 168 11.72 2.65 -8.46
CA ASP A 168 10.61 2.28 -9.35
C ASP A 168 9.70 1.23 -8.68
N GLU A 169 9.56 1.32 -7.35
CA GLU A 169 8.70 0.45 -6.54
C GLU A 169 8.00 1.28 -5.44
N ILE A 170 6.67 1.37 -5.54
CA ILE A 170 5.84 2.07 -4.57
C ILE A 170 4.73 1.13 -4.12
N ARG A 171 4.58 1.00 -2.80
CA ARG A 171 3.40 0.37 -2.21
C ARG A 171 2.34 1.43 -1.97
N LEU A 172 1.12 1.17 -2.45
CA LEU A 172 -0.04 2.03 -2.28
C LEU A 172 -1.07 1.29 -1.42
N ILE A 173 -1.57 1.96 -0.38
CA ILE A 173 -2.57 1.42 0.53
C ILE A 173 -3.79 2.32 0.51
N CYS A 174 -4.97 1.75 0.32
CA CYS A 174 -6.24 2.47 0.38
C CYS A 174 -7.26 1.70 1.22
N ARG A 175 -8.39 2.33 1.56
CA ARG A 175 -9.52 1.59 2.13
C ARG A 175 -10.00 0.55 1.11
N ARG A 176 -10.37 -0.64 1.58
CA ARG A 176 -10.82 -1.75 0.72
C ARG A 176 -11.98 -1.36 -0.19
N SER A 177 -12.89 -0.52 0.29
CA SER A 177 -14.03 0.00 -0.50
C SER A 177 -13.63 0.90 -1.67
N PHE A 178 -12.41 1.44 -1.67
CA PHE A 178 -11.85 2.23 -2.77
C PHE A 178 -10.96 1.41 -3.71
N GLY A 179 -10.72 0.11 -3.42
CA GLY A 179 -9.81 -0.72 -4.21
C GLY A 179 -10.15 -0.75 -5.69
N ASP A 180 -11.41 -1.06 -6.03
CA ASP A 180 -11.88 -1.10 -7.42
C ASP A 180 -11.69 0.25 -8.14
N TYR A 181 -11.92 1.36 -7.43
CA TYR A 181 -11.72 2.70 -7.97
C TYR A 181 -10.23 2.98 -8.22
N VAL A 182 -9.37 2.69 -7.23
CA VAL A 182 -7.92 2.92 -7.32
C VAL A 182 -7.31 2.11 -8.46
N GLU A 183 -7.65 0.82 -8.56
CA GLU A 183 -7.14 -0.04 -9.64
C GLU A 183 -7.60 0.44 -11.01
N THR A 184 -8.89 0.79 -11.17
CA THR A 184 -9.42 1.33 -12.42
C THR A 184 -8.72 2.63 -12.80
N TRP A 185 -8.50 3.50 -11.82
CA TRP A 185 -7.78 4.76 -12.01
C TRP A 185 -6.33 4.51 -12.44
N LEU A 186 -5.62 3.57 -11.82
CA LEU A 186 -4.24 3.22 -12.19
C LEU A 186 -4.18 2.65 -13.62
N LYS A 187 -5.12 1.77 -14.00
CA LYS A 187 -5.24 1.24 -15.37
C LYS A 187 -5.46 2.38 -16.39
N ASP A 188 -6.33 3.33 -16.08
CA ASP A 188 -6.60 4.48 -16.94
C ASP A 188 -5.35 5.39 -17.08
N ALA A 189 -4.78 5.80 -15.95
CA ALA A 189 -3.63 6.68 -15.88
C ALA A 189 -2.37 6.06 -16.54
N ALA A 190 -2.23 4.73 -16.52
CA ALA A 190 -1.11 4.03 -17.13
C ALA A 190 -1.29 3.72 -18.63
N THR A 191 -2.42 4.08 -19.25
CA THR A 191 -2.72 3.71 -20.66
C THR A 191 -1.62 4.10 -21.64
N GLU A 192 -0.98 5.27 -21.48
CA GLU A 192 0.10 5.73 -22.36
C GLU A 192 1.42 4.96 -22.18
N PHE A 193 1.60 4.28 -21.05
CA PHE A 193 2.79 3.51 -20.73
C PHE A 193 2.57 2.00 -20.92
N GLY A 194 1.31 1.56 -20.98
CA GLY A 194 0.92 0.18 -20.81
C GLY A 194 0.92 -0.25 -19.34
N TYR A 195 0.16 -1.31 -19.05
CA TYR A 195 0.07 -1.87 -17.71
C TYR A 195 -0.21 -3.37 -17.71
N GLU A 196 0.04 -4.00 -16.57
CA GLU A 196 -0.25 -5.40 -16.33
C GLU A 196 -0.71 -5.57 -14.88
N VAL A 197 -1.88 -6.17 -14.69
CA VAL A 197 -2.42 -6.50 -13.36
C VAL A 197 -2.21 -7.99 -13.09
N ARG A 198 -1.72 -8.31 -11.89
CA ARG A 198 -1.37 -9.65 -11.43
C ARG A 198 -2.00 -9.98 -10.11
#